data_AF-A0A3D5SRP9-F1
#
_entry.id   AF-A0A3D5SRP9-F1
#
_cell.length_a   1.000
_cell.length_b   1.000
_cell.length_c   1.000
_cell.angle_alpha   90.00
_cell.angle_beta   90.00
_cell.angle_gamma   90.00
#
_symmetry.space_group_name_H-M   'P 1'
#
loop_
_entity.id
_entity.type
_entity.pdbx_description
1 polymer ?
#
loop_
_entity_poly.entity_id
_entity_poly.type
_entity_poly.pdbx_seq_one_letter_code
_entity_poly.pdbx_strand_id
1 'polypeptide(L)'
;MGGWSRRNWLASLALAAAGQGAIANAWQVRPKKRELGREKAPGQGKLALEDYEPKSMLHVPETKVPRARFPAIDFHTHLSWSARRGRVTEAHNNATPEEVLPVMDRKNLRMMVNLTGGYGNVLEQTINYWQKPHPDRFVVFTEPWFEKIIEPGYPQFQADQIARAQALGARGLKLLKTLGLYLRERVTTGSLVKIDDHRFDPMWEAAGAHQMPVAIHISDPEAFFLPTDRFNERYEELNAHPDWSFHGKDFPSNQELQEARNRV
;
A
#
# COMPACT_ATOMS: atom_id res chain seq x y z
N MET A 1 2.73 31.14 1.94
CA MET A 1 2.43 29.82 1.37
C MET A 1 3.47 28.85 1.90
N GLY A 2 3.14 28.06 2.92
CA GLY A 2 4.10 27.11 3.53
C GLY A 2 4.36 25.96 2.58
N GLY A 3 5.60 25.85 2.08
CA GLY A 3 6.02 24.73 1.25
C GLY A 3 6.06 23.45 2.08
N TRP A 4 5.53 22.36 1.54
CA TRP A 4 5.64 21.04 2.16
C TRP A 4 7.12 20.59 2.16
N SER A 5 7.65 20.15 3.30
CA SER A 5 8.97 19.53 3.37
C SER A 5 8.93 18.10 2.81
N ARG A 6 10.08 17.56 2.40
CA ARG A 6 10.20 16.13 2.01
C ARG A 6 9.70 15.19 3.12
N ARG A 7 9.92 15.55 4.38
CA ARG A 7 9.43 14.79 5.53
C ARG A 7 7.92 14.84 5.66
N ASN A 8 7.30 15.99 5.41
CA ASN A 8 5.84 16.10 5.34
C ASN A 8 5.25 15.26 4.19
N TRP A 9 5.98 15.11 3.08
CA TRP A 9 5.56 14.30 1.94
C TRP A 9 5.66 12.79 2.23
N LEU A 10 6.74 12.34 2.88
CA LEU A 10 6.87 10.95 3.37
C LEU A 10 5.80 10.64 4.44
N ALA A 11 5.54 11.57 5.36
CA ALA A 11 4.51 11.42 6.39
C ALA A 11 3.07 11.40 5.83
N SER A 12 2.80 11.99 4.66
CA SER A 12 1.44 12.08 4.09
C SER A 12 1.08 10.91 3.17
N LEU A 13 2.05 10.12 2.69
CA LEU A 13 1.78 8.80 2.12
C LEU A 13 1.14 7.83 3.14
N ALA A 14 1.25 8.13 4.44
CA ALA A 14 0.71 7.33 5.53
C ALA A 14 -0.82 7.49 5.77
N LEU A 15 -1.48 8.50 5.17
CA LEU A 15 -2.91 8.73 5.41
C LEU A 15 -3.87 7.81 4.63
N ALA A 16 -3.36 6.98 3.71
CA ALA A 16 -4.15 5.92 3.08
C ALA A 16 -4.17 4.60 3.89
N ALA A 17 -3.44 4.52 5.01
CA ALA A 17 -3.30 3.29 5.80
C ALA A 17 -3.73 3.42 7.29
N ALA A 18 -4.09 4.60 7.78
CA ALA A 18 -4.52 4.77 9.17
C ALA A 18 -5.70 5.75 9.29
N GLY A 19 -6.81 5.24 9.84
CA GLY A 19 -8.02 6.01 10.12
C GLY A 19 -7.82 7.15 11.11
N GLN A 20 -8.76 8.10 11.03
CA GLN A 20 -8.85 9.39 11.71
C GLN A 20 -8.62 9.37 13.23
N GLY A 21 -8.06 10.47 13.74
CA GLY A 21 -8.12 10.85 15.16
C GLY A 21 -7.26 12.08 15.48
N ALA A 22 -7.79 13.28 15.25
CA ALA A 22 -7.07 14.53 15.46
C ALA A 22 -7.58 15.29 16.70
N ILE A 23 -6.62 15.63 17.57
CA ILE A 23 -6.44 16.91 18.28
C ILE A 23 -7.37 17.26 19.46
N ALA A 24 -6.77 17.41 20.65
CA ALA A 24 -7.14 18.47 21.58
C ALA A 24 -5.98 18.87 22.52
N ASN A 25 -5.81 20.19 22.66
CA ASN A 25 -5.28 20.95 23.79
C ASN A 25 -3.76 21.08 24.01
N ALA A 26 -3.23 22.25 23.65
CA ALA A 26 -2.30 23.00 24.51
C ALA A 26 -2.14 24.46 24.03
N TRP A 27 -3.16 25.30 24.23
CA TRP A 27 -2.97 26.75 24.23
C TRP A 27 -2.83 27.21 25.68
N GLN A 28 -1.58 27.44 26.12
CA GLN A 28 -1.24 28.45 27.13
C GLN A 28 0.28 28.57 27.25
N VAL A 29 0.87 29.58 26.62
CA VAL A 29 2.24 30.02 26.92
C VAL A 29 2.18 31.49 27.33
N ARG A 30 2.52 31.75 28.59
CA ARG A 30 2.69 33.10 29.15
C ARG A 30 3.95 33.75 28.57
N PRO A 31 3.97 35.08 28.32
CA PRO A 31 5.14 35.73 27.76
C PRO A 31 6.20 35.93 28.84
N LYS A 32 7.41 35.41 28.62
CA LYS A 32 8.59 35.72 29.44
C LYS A 32 9.28 36.95 28.83
N LYS A 33 9.58 37.95 29.65
CA LYS A 33 10.29 39.19 29.27
C LYS A 33 11.62 38.84 28.58
N ARG A 34 11.84 39.42 27.40
CA ARG A 34 13.04 39.25 26.57
C ARG A 34 14.11 40.24 27.04
N GLU A 35 15.12 39.75 27.75
CA GLU A 35 16.35 40.52 27.95
C GLU A 35 17.11 40.62 26.61
N LEU A 36 17.52 41.83 26.26
CA LEU A 36 18.32 42.14 25.08
C LEU A 36 19.77 41.68 25.31
N GLY A 37 19.98 40.37 25.24
CA GLY A 37 21.30 39.77 25.07
C GLY A 37 21.73 39.87 23.60
N ARG A 38 22.99 40.27 23.38
CA ARG A 38 23.68 40.32 22.07
C ARG A 38 23.27 39.16 21.17
N GLU A 39 22.65 39.45 20.03
CA GLU A 39 22.37 38.44 19.00
C GLU A 39 23.70 37.87 18.49
N LYS A 40 23.99 36.61 18.87
CA LYS A 40 25.00 35.81 18.20
C LYS A 40 24.55 35.65 16.74
N ALA A 41 25.48 35.83 15.81
CA ALA A 41 25.24 35.51 14.40
C ALA A 41 24.60 34.12 14.28
N PRO A 42 23.57 33.93 13.43
CA PRO A 42 22.94 32.63 13.26
C PRO A 42 23.99 31.67 12.69
N GLY A 43 24.37 30.63 13.44
CA GLY A 43 25.23 29.56 12.90
C GLY A 43 26.46 29.15 13.73
N GLN A 44 26.43 29.23 15.06
CA GLN A 44 27.47 28.61 15.90
C GLN A 44 26.89 27.62 16.93
N GLY A 45 26.08 26.68 16.46
CA GLY A 45 25.56 25.56 17.25
C GLY A 45 25.53 24.28 16.43
N LYS A 46 25.62 23.11 17.08
CA LYS A 46 25.43 21.82 16.43
C LYS A 46 23.96 21.73 15.99
N LEU A 47 23.73 21.53 14.68
CA LEU A 47 22.40 21.22 14.15
C LEU A 47 22.06 19.76 14.49
N ALA A 48 20.88 19.51 15.07
CA ALA A 48 20.42 18.14 15.28
C ALA A 48 20.12 17.47 13.94
N LEU A 49 20.41 16.18 13.79
CA LEU A 49 20.17 15.46 12.52
C LEU A 49 18.67 15.44 12.17
N GLU A 50 17.80 15.38 13.18
CA GLU A 50 16.35 15.52 13.01
C GLU A 50 15.90 16.90 12.51
N ASP A 51 16.74 17.94 12.61
CA ASP A 51 16.47 19.27 12.04
C ASP A 51 17.18 19.50 10.70
N TYR A 52 17.99 18.52 10.23
CA TYR A 52 18.73 18.62 8.99
C TYR A 52 17.85 18.38 7.77
N GLU A 53 17.38 19.46 7.13
CA GLU A 53 16.60 19.44 5.89
C GLU A 53 17.29 20.26 4.80
N PRO A 54 18.35 19.72 4.15
CA PRO A 54 19.07 20.46 3.14
C PRO A 54 18.17 20.74 1.93
N LYS A 55 18.25 21.96 1.41
CA LYS A 55 17.70 22.27 0.10
C LYS A 55 18.65 21.71 -0.96
N SER A 56 18.11 21.00 -1.95
CA SER A 56 18.91 20.51 -3.07
C SER A 56 19.60 21.69 -3.78
N MET A 57 20.92 21.63 -3.91
CA MET A 57 21.72 22.55 -4.72
C MET A 57 22.01 21.97 -6.12
N LEU A 58 21.35 20.86 -6.48
CA LEU A 58 21.48 20.28 -7.81
C LEU A 58 20.77 21.18 -8.83
N HIS A 59 21.55 21.95 -9.58
CA HIS A 59 21.07 22.76 -10.70
C HIS A 59 21.27 21.98 -12.00
N VAL A 60 20.24 21.24 -12.40
CA VAL A 60 20.19 20.53 -13.68
C VAL A 60 18.93 20.94 -14.45
N PRO A 61 18.91 20.82 -15.79
CA PRO A 61 17.70 21.04 -16.56
C PRO A 61 16.54 20.16 -16.03
N GLU A 62 15.42 20.79 -15.68
CA GLU A 62 14.21 20.10 -15.23
C GLU A 62 13.20 20.02 -16.39
N THR A 63 12.71 18.82 -16.69
CA THR A 63 11.62 18.63 -17.67
C THR A 63 10.36 18.20 -16.94
N LYS A 64 9.35 19.08 -16.92
CA LYS A 64 8.04 18.78 -16.33
C LYS A 64 7.11 18.21 -17.39
N VAL A 65 6.65 16.97 -17.18
CA VAL A 65 5.68 16.29 -18.06
C VAL A 65 4.32 16.22 -17.35
N PRO A 66 3.47 17.26 -17.46
CA PRO A 66 2.23 17.34 -16.68
C PRO A 66 1.14 16.36 -17.14
N ARG A 67 1.26 15.83 -18.36
CA ARG A 67 0.30 14.96 -19.05
C ARG A 67 1.05 13.91 -19.87
N ALA A 68 0.61 12.65 -19.84
CA ALA A 68 1.21 11.61 -20.67
C ALA A 68 0.94 11.89 -22.16
N ARG A 69 1.97 11.73 -23.01
CA ARG A 69 1.87 11.95 -24.46
C ARG A 69 0.88 10.99 -25.13
N PHE A 70 0.84 9.75 -24.65
CA PHE A 70 -0.07 8.71 -25.08
C PHE A 70 -1.03 8.34 -23.95
N PRO A 71 -2.23 7.80 -24.25
CA PRO A 71 -3.13 7.31 -23.21
C PRO A 71 -2.42 6.25 -22.36
N ALA A 72 -2.30 6.51 -21.06
CA ALA A 72 -1.61 5.64 -20.12
C ALA A 72 -2.60 4.79 -19.32
N ILE A 73 -2.16 3.61 -18.91
CA ILE A 73 -2.86 2.73 -17.97
C ILE A 73 -2.08 2.79 -16.67
N ASP A 74 -2.72 3.23 -15.59
CA ASP A 74 -2.16 3.10 -14.26
C ASP A 74 -2.50 1.71 -13.73
N PHE A 75 -1.50 0.84 -13.66
CA PHE A 75 -1.70 -0.57 -13.35
C PHE A 75 -1.72 -0.88 -11.84
N HIS A 76 -1.41 0.10 -10.97
CA HIS A 76 -1.33 -0.14 -9.54
C HIS A 76 -2.00 0.97 -8.75
N THR A 77 -3.28 0.75 -8.43
CA THR A 77 -4.05 1.68 -7.62
C THR A 77 -4.81 0.95 -6.51
N HIS A 78 -5.11 1.67 -5.43
CA HIS A 78 -5.87 1.20 -4.29
C HIS A 78 -7.07 2.13 -4.08
N LEU A 79 -8.10 1.99 -4.92
CA LEU A 79 -9.29 2.86 -4.90
C LEU A 79 -10.31 2.41 -3.85
N SER A 80 -10.24 1.15 -3.44
CA SER A 80 -11.10 0.57 -2.42
C SER A 80 -10.34 -0.37 -1.48
N TRP A 81 -10.94 -0.68 -0.34
CA TRP A 81 -10.49 -1.71 0.59
C TRP A 81 -11.68 -2.44 1.19
N SER A 82 -11.46 -3.68 1.64
CA SER A 82 -12.44 -4.39 2.46
C SER A 82 -12.50 -3.77 3.86
N ALA A 83 -13.65 -3.26 4.26
CA ALA A 83 -13.88 -2.75 5.61
C ALA A 83 -14.91 -3.61 6.34
N ARG A 84 -14.68 -3.83 7.63
CA ARG A 84 -15.63 -4.53 8.49
C ARG A 84 -16.54 -3.53 9.20
N ARG A 85 -17.83 -3.58 8.92
CA ARG A 85 -18.86 -2.81 9.64
C ARG A 85 -19.76 -3.75 10.43
N GLY A 86 -19.48 -3.85 11.72
CA GLY A 86 -20.13 -4.84 12.58
C GLY A 86 -19.83 -6.28 12.14
N ARG A 87 -20.87 -7.02 11.73
CA ARG A 87 -20.76 -8.41 11.25
C ARG A 87 -20.71 -8.53 9.72
N VAL A 88 -20.75 -7.42 8.98
CA VAL A 88 -20.80 -7.40 7.52
C VAL A 88 -19.50 -6.82 6.97
N THR A 89 -18.99 -7.42 5.91
CA THR A 89 -17.86 -6.87 5.14
C THR A 89 -18.42 -6.05 3.98
N GLU A 90 -17.97 -4.79 3.87
CA GLU A 90 -18.38 -3.83 2.85
C GLU A 90 -17.16 -3.25 2.13
N ALA A 91 -17.34 -2.83 0.88
CA ALA A 91 -16.35 -2.04 0.17
C ALA A 91 -16.26 -0.63 0.78
N HIS A 92 -15.07 -0.22 1.17
CA HIS A 92 -14.74 1.16 1.52
C HIS A 92 -13.97 1.79 0.37
N ASN A 93 -14.47 2.90 -0.18
CA ASN A 93 -13.81 3.62 -1.27
C ASN A 93 -12.98 4.77 -0.71
N ASN A 94 -11.72 4.90 -1.14
CA ASN A 94 -10.81 5.97 -0.71
C ASN A 94 -11.07 7.30 -1.44
N ALA A 95 -11.83 7.25 -2.53
CA ALA A 95 -12.25 8.38 -3.34
C ALA A 95 -13.54 8.02 -4.08
N THR A 96 -14.13 9.00 -4.76
CA THR A 96 -15.28 8.81 -5.64
C THR A 96 -14.86 8.85 -7.13
N PRO A 97 -15.60 8.21 -8.05
CA PRO A 97 -15.36 8.36 -9.48
C PRO A 97 -15.36 9.82 -9.93
N GLU A 98 -16.22 10.66 -9.33
CA GLU A 98 -16.33 12.09 -9.63
C GLU A 98 -15.05 12.87 -9.27
N GLU A 99 -14.32 12.45 -8.25
CA GLU A 99 -13.02 13.04 -7.87
C GLU A 99 -11.87 12.53 -8.75
N VAL A 100 -11.91 11.24 -9.10
CA VAL A 100 -10.80 10.56 -9.79
C VAL A 100 -10.81 10.81 -11.30
N LEU A 101 -11.98 10.74 -11.96
CA LEU A 101 -12.10 10.87 -13.41
C LEU A 101 -11.51 12.19 -13.95
N PRO A 102 -11.76 13.36 -13.32
CA PRO A 102 -11.13 14.61 -13.76
C PRO A 102 -9.60 14.58 -13.64
N VAL A 103 -9.04 13.90 -12.64
CA VAL A 103 -7.58 13.74 -12.50
C VAL A 103 -7.04 12.88 -13.64
N MET A 104 -7.68 11.75 -13.91
CA MET A 104 -7.33 10.85 -15.01
C MET A 104 -7.35 11.60 -16.35
N ASP A 105 -8.43 12.35 -16.61
CA ASP A 105 -8.58 13.12 -17.84
C ASP A 105 -7.48 14.16 -17.99
N ARG A 106 -7.14 14.90 -16.92
CA ARG A 106 -6.03 15.89 -16.94
C ARG A 106 -4.67 15.23 -17.21
N LYS A 107 -4.46 14.00 -16.76
CA LYS A 107 -3.19 13.27 -16.88
C LYS A 107 -3.06 12.38 -18.12
N ASN A 108 -4.12 12.24 -18.92
CA ASN A 108 -4.22 11.29 -20.03
C ASN A 108 -4.17 9.82 -19.57
N LEU A 109 -4.74 9.55 -18.39
CA LEU A 109 -4.96 8.17 -17.92
C LEU A 109 -6.24 7.65 -18.55
N ARG A 110 -6.09 6.69 -19.47
CA ARG A 110 -7.23 5.98 -20.07
C ARG A 110 -7.91 5.12 -19.03
N MET A 111 -7.13 4.36 -18.27
CA MET A 111 -7.63 3.34 -17.35
C MET A 111 -6.79 3.27 -16.07
N MET A 112 -7.44 2.97 -14.96
CA MET A 112 -6.81 2.63 -13.68
C MET A 112 -7.20 1.21 -13.28
N VAL A 113 -6.23 0.42 -12.84
CA VAL A 113 -6.44 -0.91 -12.28
C VAL A 113 -6.49 -0.80 -10.77
N ASN A 114 -7.67 -1.01 -10.19
CA ASN A 114 -7.87 -1.10 -8.76
C ASN A 114 -7.52 -2.52 -8.30
N LEU A 115 -6.38 -2.64 -7.62
CA LEU A 115 -5.85 -3.93 -7.20
C LEU A 115 -6.56 -4.49 -5.96
N THR A 116 -7.28 -3.66 -5.20
CA THR A 116 -7.91 -4.04 -3.93
C THR A 116 -9.42 -4.07 -4.06
N GLY A 117 -9.91 -4.95 -4.94
CA GLY A 117 -11.34 -5.14 -5.17
C GLY A 117 -12.06 -5.93 -4.09
N GLY A 118 -11.34 -6.64 -3.23
CA GLY A 118 -11.87 -7.57 -2.26
C GLY A 118 -12.24 -8.93 -2.85
N TYR A 119 -13.08 -9.65 -2.12
CA TYR A 119 -13.59 -10.98 -2.45
C TYR A 119 -15.05 -11.12 -2.03
N GLY A 120 -15.74 -12.16 -2.50
CA GLY A 120 -17.15 -12.41 -2.16
C GLY A 120 -18.06 -11.21 -2.49
N ASN A 121 -18.89 -10.80 -1.52
CA ASN A 121 -19.80 -9.67 -1.69
C ASN A 121 -19.07 -8.32 -1.86
N VAL A 122 -17.90 -8.14 -1.25
CA VAL A 122 -17.11 -6.90 -1.40
C VAL A 122 -16.68 -6.70 -2.84
N LEU A 123 -16.24 -7.77 -3.51
CA LEU A 123 -15.86 -7.71 -4.92
C LEU A 123 -17.00 -7.23 -5.81
N GLU A 124 -18.20 -7.78 -5.59
CA GLU A 124 -19.39 -7.38 -6.34
C GLU A 124 -19.73 -5.90 -6.12
N GLN A 125 -19.68 -5.43 -4.87
CA GLN A 125 -19.87 -4.02 -4.54
C GLN A 125 -18.84 -3.12 -5.26
N THR A 126 -17.55 -3.50 -5.21
CA THR A 126 -16.47 -2.71 -5.84
C THR A 126 -16.63 -2.67 -7.36
N ILE A 127 -16.94 -3.81 -8.01
CA ILE A 127 -17.16 -3.87 -9.46
C ILE A 127 -18.38 -3.01 -9.85
N ASN A 128 -19.47 -3.07 -9.08
CA ASN A 128 -20.68 -2.27 -9.33
C ASN A 128 -20.43 -0.77 -9.15
N TYR A 129 -19.51 -0.39 -8.27
CA TYR A 129 -19.20 1.02 -7.99
C TYR A 129 -18.21 1.63 -8.98
N TRP A 130 -17.08 0.95 -9.26
CA TRP A 130 -16.01 1.48 -10.10
C TRP A 130 -16.12 1.04 -11.56
N GLN A 131 -16.20 -0.26 -11.81
CA GLN A 131 -15.99 -0.82 -13.14
C GLN A 131 -17.25 -0.78 -14.01
N LYS A 132 -18.41 -1.21 -13.51
CA LYS A 132 -19.64 -1.27 -14.33
C LYS A 132 -20.12 0.09 -14.84
N PRO A 133 -20.11 1.18 -14.04
CA PRO A 133 -20.51 2.50 -14.53
C PRO A 133 -19.49 3.12 -15.50
N HIS A 134 -18.22 2.68 -15.44
CA HIS A 134 -17.13 3.24 -16.22
C HIS A 134 -16.20 2.14 -16.77
N PRO A 135 -16.70 1.24 -17.63
CA PRO A 135 -15.97 0.03 -18.06
C PRO A 135 -14.70 0.33 -18.85
N ASP A 136 -14.62 1.51 -19.44
CA ASP A 136 -13.48 2.01 -20.20
C ASP A 136 -12.42 2.71 -19.33
N ARG A 137 -12.71 2.92 -18.03
CA ARG A 137 -11.90 3.75 -17.12
C ARG A 137 -11.35 2.97 -15.95
N PHE A 138 -12.05 1.95 -15.47
CA PHE A 138 -11.61 1.19 -14.31
C PHE A 138 -11.63 -0.31 -14.58
N VAL A 139 -10.62 -0.99 -14.06
CA VAL A 139 -10.53 -2.45 -13.98
C VAL A 139 -10.34 -2.83 -12.53
N VAL A 140 -11.04 -3.88 -12.07
CA VAL A 140 -10.95 -4.37 -10.69
C VAL A 140 -10.31 -5.75 -10.65
N PHE A 141 -9.34 -5.94 -9.75
CA PHE A 141 -8.79 -7.24 -9.41
C PHE A 141 -9.46 -7.79 -8.14
N THR A 142 -9.55 -9.11 -8.04
CA THR A 142 -9.98 -9.80 -6.81
C THR A 142 -8.78 -10.07 -5.90
N GLU A 143 -9.06 -10.42 -4.65
CA GLU A 143 -8.06 -10.83 -3.65
C GLU A 143 -8.37 -12.23 -3.10
N PRO A 144 -7.39 -12.97 -2.56
CA PRO A 144 -7.63 -14.23 -1.87
C PRO A 144 -8.40 -14.05 -0.57
N TRP A 145 -9.18 -15.06 -0.18
CA TRP A 145 -9.96 -15.08 1.06
C TRP A 145 -9.21 -15.84 2.16
N PHE A 146 -8.10 -15.27 2.62
CA PHE A 146 -7.20 -15.95 3.57
C PHE A 146 -7.82 -16.28 4.94
N GLU A 147 -8.89 -15.59 5.37
CA GLU A 147 -9.61 -15.91 6.60
C GLU A 147 -10.14 -17.36 6.63
N LYS A 148 -10.30 -17.99 5.46
CA LYS A 148 -10.81 -19.35 5.30
C LYS A 148 -9.71 -20.40 5.17
N ILE A 149 -8.43 -20.05 5.32
CA ILE A 149 -7.30 -20.97 5.07
C ILE A 149 -7.32 -22.24 5.94
N ILE A 150 -7.96 -22.19 7.10
CA ILE A 150 -8.10 -23.33 8.01
C ILE A 150 -9.32 -24.21 7.72
N GLU A 151 -10.22 -23.78 6.82
CA GLU A 151 -11.42 -24.52 6.50
C GLU A 151 -11.05 -25.78 5.69
N PRO A 152 -11.64 -26.94 6.00
CA PRO A 152 -11.48 -28.12 5.16
C PRO A 152 -11.89 -27.82 3.71
N GLY A 153 -11.03 -28.18 2.76
CA GLY A 153 -11.29 -27.91 1.34
C GLY A 153 -10.95 -26.49 0.88
N TYR A 154 -10.28 -25.67 1.69
CA TYR A 154 -9.85 -24.32 1.32
C TYR A 154 -9.18 -24.22 -0.07
N PRO A 155 -8.27 -25.11 -0.49
CA PRO A 155 -7.63 -25.00 -1.80
C PRO A 155 -8.64 -24.97 -2.96
N GLN A 156 -9.61 -25.90 -2.97
CA GLN A 156 -10.66 -25.93 -3.99
C GLN A 156 -11.61 -24.74 -3.85
N PHE A 157 -12.02 -24.40 -2.63
CA PHE A 157 -12.86 -23.23 -2.38
C PHE A 157 -12.21 -21.95 -2.94
N GLN A 158 -10.92 -21.76 -2.73
CA GLN A 158 -10.22 -20.57 -3.22
C GLN A 158 -10.12 -20.55 -4.75
N ALA A 159 -9.92 -21.70 -5.39
CA ALA A 159 -9.97 -21.83 -6.85
C ALA A 159 -11.37 -21.46 -7.40
N ASP A 160 -12.43 -21.97 -6.79
CA ASP A 160 -13.82 -21.67 -7.18
C ASP A 160 -14.13 -20.16 -7.04
N GLN A 161 -13.53 -19.51 -6.04
CA GLN A 161 -13.67 -18.07 -5.84
C GLN A 161 -12.95 -17.25 -6.93
N ILE A 162 -11.86 -17.74 -7.51
CA ILE A 162 -11.24 -17.11 -8.69
C ILE A 162 -12.17 -17.20 -9.90
N ALA A 163 -12.73 -18.39 -10.16
CA ALA A 163 -13.69 -18.58 -11.25
C ALA A 163 -14.93 -17.67 -11.09
N ARG A 164 -15.47 -17.58 -9.86
CA ARG A 164 -16.57 -16.66 -9.53
C ARG A 164 -16.18 -15.20 -9.74
N ALA A 165 -14.99 -14.79 -9.31
CA ALA A 165 -14.51 -13.41 -9.47
C ALA A 165 -14.41 -13.02 -10.95
N GLN A 166 -13.87 -13.92 -11.79
CA GLN A 166 -13.84 -13.73 -13.23
C GLN A 166 -15.25 -13.54 -13.81
N ALA A 167 -16.19 -14.40 -13.42
CA ALA A 167 -17.58 -14.34 -13.91
C ALA A 167 -18.29 -13.03 -13.49
N LEU A 168 -17.96 -12.48 -12.32
CA LEU A 168 -18.44 -11.17 -11.85
C LEU A 168 -17.81 -10.00 -12.62
N GLY A 169 -16.70 -10.23 -13.31
CA GLY A 169 -16.02 -9.25 -14.16
C GLY A 169 -14.64 -8.81 -13.66
N ALA A 170 -14.11 -9.40 -12.58
CA ALA A 170 -12.73 -9.13 -12.17
C ALA A 170 -11.76 -9.55 -13.28
N ARG A 171 -10.67 -8.78 -13.46
CA ARG A 171 -9.71 -9.00 -14.56
C ARG A 171 -8.32 -9.41 -14.11
N GLY A 172 -8.15 -9.72 -12.83
CA GLY A 172 -6.88 -10.17 -12.28
C GLY A 172 -6.97 -10.49 -10.80
N LEU A 173 -5.88 -11.01 -10.25
CA LEU A 173 -5.73 -11.39 -8.85
C LEU A 173 -4.63 -10.53 -8.22
N LYS A 174 -4.91 -9.93 -7.07
CA LYS A 174 -3.91 -9.22 -6.26
C LYS A 174 -3.55 -10.03 -5.03
N LEU A 175 -2.25 -10.27 -4.87
CA LEU A 175 -1.64 -10.72 -3.63
C LEU A 175 -1.06 -9.50 -2.93
N LEU A 176 -1.59 -9.20 -1.75
CA LEU A 176 -1.01 -8.25 -0.81
C LEU A 176 0.13 -8.90 -0.04
N LYS A 177 0.95 -8.06 0.60
CA LYS A 177 2.05 -8.52 1.48
C LYS A 177 1.59 -9.35 2.67
N THR A 178 0.29 -9.51 2.86
CA THR A 178 -0.28 -10.48 3.79
C THR A 178 0.30 -11.88 3.59
N LEU A 179 0.40 -12.38 2.35
CA LEU A 179 1.03 -13.68 2.10
C LEU A 179 2.56 -13.55 2.16
N GLY A 180 3.22 -14.37 2.97
CA GLY A 180 4.66 -14.33 3.21
C GLY A 180 5.11 -13.45 4.37
N LEU A 181 4.37 -12.40 4.72
CA LEU A 181 4.73 -11.50 5.83
C LEU A 181 3.70 -11.40 6.96
N TYR A 182 2.44 -11.79 6.81
CA TYR A 182 1.47 -11.67 7.92
C TYR A 182 0.53 -12.86 8.11
N LEU A 183 0.18 -13.58 7.03
CA LEU A 183 -0.70 -14.73 7.10
C LEU A 183 -0.08 -15.85 7.93
N ARG A 184 -0.80 -16.30 8.94
CA ARG A 184 -0.37 -17.40 9.82
C ARG A 184 -1.24 -18.63 9.64
N GLU A 185 -0.72 -19.79 10.05
CA GLU A 185 -1.42 -21.08 9.97
C GLU A 185 -2.84 -21.05 10.56
N ARG A 186 -3.06 -20.29 11.63
CA ARG A 186 -4.39 -20.09 12.23
C ARG A 186 -4.91 -18.68 11.98
N VAL A 187 -4.75 -18.22 10.73
CA VAL A 187 -5.05 -16.87 10.23
C VAL A 187 -4.13 -15.80 10.83
N THR A 188 -4.11 -15.67 12.16
CA THR A 188 -3.35 -14.65 12.90
C THR A 188 -2.32 -15.23 13.87
N THR A 189 -2.33 -16.55 14.14
CA THR A 189 -1.39 -17.20 15.06
C THR A 189 -0.70 -18.41 14.45
N GLY A 190 0.48 -18.76 14.97
CA GLY A 190 1.32 -19.84 14.46
C GLY A 190 2.39 -19.35 13.47
N SER A 191 3.04 -20.30 12.80
CA SER A 191 4.07 -20.01 11.80
C SER A 191 3.51 -19.23 10.60
N LEU A 192 4.37 -18.45 9.95
CA LEU A 192 4.03 -17.80 8.68
C LEU A 192 3.70 -18.85 7.62
N VAL A 193 2.62 -18.59 6.89
CA VAL A 193 2.29 -19.33 5.67
C VAL A 193 3.20 -18.82 4.55
N LYS A 194 3.88 -19.74 3.89
CA LYS A 194 4.80 -19.42 2.80
C LYS A 194 4.06 -19.08 1.51
N ILE A 195 4.71 -18.32 0.64
CA ILE A 195 4.14 -17.90 -0.65
C ILE A 195 3.89 -19.11 -1.57
N ASP A 196 4.79 -20.09 -1.52
CA ASP A 196 4.79 -21.33 -2.28
C ASP A 196 4.10 -22.48 -1.53
N ASP A 197 3.18 -22.18 -0.62
CA ASP A 197 2.39 -23.21 0.05
C ASP A 197 1.42 -23.89 -0.92
N HIS A 198 1.49 -25.21 -1.02
CA HIS A 198 0.69 -26.03 -1.96
C HIS A 198 -0.83 -25.86 -1.82
N ARG A 199 -1.33 -25.33 -0.70
CA ARG A 199 -2.75 -24.98 -0.55
C ARG A 199 -3.20 -23.94 -1.58
N PHE A 200 -2.27 -23.16 -2.14
CA PHE A 200 -2.56 -22.14 -3.14
C PHE A 200 -2.43 -22.63 -4.58
N ASP A 201 -1.89 -23.83 -4.83
CA ASP A 201 -1.72 -24.36 -6.20
C ASP A 201 -3.03 -24.32 -7.01
N PRO A 202 -4.20 -24.73 -6.47
CA PRO A 202 -5.46 -24.63 -7.22
C PRO A 202 -5.88 -23.19 -7.54
N MET A 203 -5.49 -22.20 -6.73
CA MET A 203 -5.74 -20.79 -7.00
C MET A 203 -4.89 -20.30 -8.20
N TRP A 204 -3.62 -20.73 -8.27
CA TRP A 204 -2.73 -20.41 -9.39
C TRP A 204 -3.21 -21.04 -10.68
N GLU A 205 -3.59 -22.33 -10.64
CA GLU A 205 -4.16 -23.04 -11.77
C GLU A 205 -5.46 -22.39 -12.26
N ALA A 206 -6.36 -22.00 -11.35
CA ALA A 206 -7.59 -21.30 -11.70
C ALA A 206 -7.30 -19.92 -12.33
N ALA A 207 -6.35 -19.15 -11.80
CA ALA A 207 -5.96 -17.87 -12.39
C ALA A 207 -5.41 -18.06 -13.81
N GLY A 208 -4.55 -19.07 -14.02
CA GLY A 208 -4.03 -19.44 -15.34
C GLY A 208 -5.13 -19.86 -16.32
N ALA A 209 -6.02 -20.76 -15.91
CA ALA A 209 -7.14 -21.26 -16.72
C ALA A 209 -8.10 -20.14 -17.14
N HIS A 210 -8.30 -19.13 -16.28
CA HIS A 210 -9.14 -17.97 -16.56
C HIS A 210 -8.40 -16.79 -17.21
N GLN A 211 -7.12 -16.96 -17.54
CA GLN A 211 -6.25 -15.92 -18.13
C GLN A 211 -6.21 -14.63 -17.28
N MET A 212 -6.24 -14.78 -15.96
CA MET A 212 -6.19 -13.67 -15.01
C MET A 212 -4.72 -13.36 -14.65
N PRO A 213 -4.18 -12.16 -14.96
CA PRO A 213 -2.88 -11.75 -14.46
C PRO A 213 -2.86 -11.71 -12.93
N VAL A 214 -1.74 -12.11 -12.34
CA VAL A 214 -1.51 -12.08 -10.90
C VAL A 214 -0.51 -10.97 -10.56
N ALA A 215 -0.96 -9.98 -9.79
CA ALA A 215 -0.11 -8.93 -9.25
C ALA A 215 0.33 -9.32 -7.84
N ILE A 216 1.63 -9.57 -7.64
CA ILE A 216 2.17 -10.10 -6.38
C ILE A 216 2.99 -9.03 -5.66
N HIS A 217 2.56 -8.66 -4.45
CA HIS A 217 3.34 -7.82 -3.52
C HIS A 217 3.70 -8.67 -2.32
N ILE A 218 4.95 -9.13 -2.26
CA ILE A 218 5.45 -10.07 -1.25
C ILE A 218 6.51 -9.49 -0.32
N SER A 219 7.01 -8.29 -0.62
CA SER A 219 8.11 -7.69 0.11
C SER A 219 8.12 -6.17 -0.02
N ASP A 220 8.90 -5.53 0.84
CA ASP A 220 9.22 -4.09 0.84
C ASP A 220 10.74 -3.94 0.58
N PRO A 221 11.33 -2.72 0.53
CA PRO A 221 12.76 -2.56 0.24
C PRO A 221 13.65 -3.43 1.14
N GLU A 222 14.73 -3.97 0.58
CA GLU A 222 15.64 -4.90 1.28
C GLU A 222 16.13 -4.35 2.63
N ALA A 223 16.36 -3.03 2.70
CA ALA A 223 16.74 -2.33 3.91
C ALA A 223 15.76 -2.48 5.08
N PHE A 224 14.48 -2.82 4.84
CA PHE A 224 13.48 -3.04 5.89
C PHE A 224 13.70 -4.36 6.63
N PHE A 225 14.48 -5.27 6.07
CA PHE A 225 14.88 -6.56 6.66
C PHE A 225 16.21 -6.47 7.41
N LEU A 226 16.90 -5.33 7.35
CA LEU A 226 18.17 -5.06 8.02
C LEU A 226 17.95 -4.24 9.31
N PRO A 227 18.91 -4.25 10.25
CA PRO A 227 18.85 -3.38 11.43
C PRO A 227 18.61 -1.91 11.05
N THR A 228 17.74 -1.21 11.77
CA THR A 228 17.54 0.23 11.60
C THR A 228 18.66 0.98 12.34
N ASP A 229 19.82 1.09 11.71
CA ASP A 229 21.02 1.72 12.29
C ASP A 229 21.72 2.67 11.30
N ARG A 230 22.92 3.13 11.66
CA ARG A 230 23.72 4.08 10.86
C ARG A 230 24.17 3.56 9.49
N PHE A 231 23.98 2.27 9.21
CA PHE A 231 24.33 1.64 7.93
C PHE A 231 23.10 1.38 7.05
N ASN A 232 21.89 1.62 7.56
CA ASN A 232 20.66 1.40 6.83
C ASN A 232 20.26 2.63 6.00
N GLU A 233 20.19 2.48 4.68
CA GLU A 233 19.82 3.59 3.76
C GLU A 233 18.39 4.12 3.97
N ARG A 234 17.52 3.34 4.63
CA ARG A 234 16.14 3.70 4.97
C ARG A 234 15.98 4.10 6.43
N TYR A 235 17.07 4.45 7.13
CA TYR A 235 17.04 4.84 8.54
C TYR A 235 15.97 5.89 8.84
N GLU A 236 15.88 6.99 8.08
CA GLU A 236 14.88 8.03 8.33
C GLU A 236 13.44 7.52 8.21
N GLU A 237 13.17 6.69 7.20
CA GLU A 237 11.85 6.11 6.92
C GLU A 237 11.44 5.10 8.00
N LEU A 238 12.34 4.19 8.38
CA LEU A 238 12.11 3.19 9.42
C LEU A 238 12.11 3.77 10.83
N ASN A 239 12.84 4.86 11.09
CA ASN A 239 12.78 5.56 12.36
C ASN A 239 11.46 6.33 12.52
N ALA A 240 10.90 6.86 11.42
CA ALA A 240 9.57 7.45 11.41
C ALA A 240 8.44 6.40 11.47
N HIS A 241 8.67 5.21 10.92
CA HIS A 241 7.72 4.09 10.88
C HIS A 241 8.35 2.77 11.38
N PRO A 242 8.59 2.62 12.70
CA PRO A 242 9.29 1.44 13.24
C PRO A 242 8.54 0.12 12.97
N ASP A 243 7.22 0.18 12.80
CA ASP A 243 6.38 -0.98 12.50
C ASP A 243 6.61 -1.56 11.09
N TRP A 244 7.27 -0.81 10.20
CA TRP A 244 7.63 -1.27 8.85
C TRP A 244 8.88 -2.16 8.82
N SER A 245 9.64 -2.21 9.92
CA SER A 245 10.81 -3.10 10.00
C SER A 245 10.39 -4.57 10.15
N PHE A 246 10.94 -5.40 9.25
CA PHE A 246 10.89 -6.85 9.28
C PHE A 246 12.13 -7.47 9.96
N HIS A 247 13.09 -6.65 10.40
CA HIS A 247 14.29 -7.14 11.08
C HIS A 247 13.99 -7.68 12.50
N GLY A 248 14.64 -8.77 12.88
CA GLY A 248 14.68 -9.28 14.26
C GLY A 248 13.40 -9.96 14.77
N LYS A 249 12.41 -10.20 13.91
CA LYS A 249 11.18 -10.96 14.21
C LYS A 249 11.24 -12.34 13.55
N ASP A 250 10.09 -13.01 13.43
CA ASP A 250 9.96 -14.32 12.78
C ASP A 250 9.67 -14.22 11.27
N PHE A 251 10.08 -13.12 10.62
CA PHE A 251 9.93 -12.95 9.18
C PHE A 251 11.05 -13.65 8.41
N PRO A 252 10.75 -14.22 7.24
CA PRO A 252 11.78 -14.66 6.30
C PRO A 252 12.60 -13.47 5.79
N SER A 253 13.80 -13.74 5.31
CA SER A 253 14.62 -12.76 4.60
C SER A 253 13.96 -12.31 3.29
N ASN A 254 14.38 -11.15 2.77
CA ASN A 254 13.92 -10.67 1.47
C ASN A 254 14.18 -11.71 0.36
N GLN A 255 15.38 -12.31 0.35
CA GLN A 255 15.77 -13.33 -0.63
C GLN A 255 14.84 -14.56 -0.58
N GLU A 256 14.56 -15.10 0.62
CA GLU A 256 13.67 -16.26 0.77
C GLU A 256 12.26 -15.98 0.22
N LEU A 257 11.74 -14.76 0.40
CA LEU A 257 10.45 -14.34 -0.17
C LEU A 257 10.49 -14.33 -1.69
N GLN A 258 11.54 -13.74 -2.29
CA GLN A 258 11.70 -13.69 -3.75
C GLN A 258 11.83 -15.09 -4.36
N GLU A 259 12.60 -15.96 -3.72
CA GLU A 259 12.77 -17.35 -4.15
C GLU A 259 11.46 -18.13 -4.05
N ALA A 260 10.66 -17.93 -2.99
CA ALA A 260 9.34 -18.55 -2.87
C ALA A 260 8.38 -18.08 -3.97
N ARG A 261 8.36 -16.79 -4.29
CA ARG A 261 7.56 -16.23 -5.40
C ARG A 261 7.97 -16.75 -6.78
N ASN A 262 9.21 -17.23 -6.95
CA ASN A 262 9.66 -17.84 -8.21
C ASN A 262 9.26 -19.32 -8.36
N ARG A 263 8.75 -19.97 -7.31
CA ARG A 263 8.33 -21.38 -7.32
C ARG A 263 6.83 -21.57 -7.60
N VAL A 264 6.09 -20.48 -7.78
CA VAL A 264 4.65 -20.45 -8.11
C VAL A 264 4.41 -19.91 -9.50
#